data_AF-A0A231H2A2-F1
#
_entry.id   AF-A0A231H2A2-F1
#
_cell.length_a   1.000
_cell.length_b   1.000
_cell.length_c   1.000
_cell.angle_alpha   90.00
_cell.angle_beta   90.00
_cell.angle_gamma   90.00
#
_symmetry.space_group_name_H-M   'P 1'
#
loop_
_entity.id
_entity.type
_entity.pdbx_description
1 polymer ?
#
loop_
_entity_poly.entity_id
_entity_poly.type
_entity_poly.pdbx_seq_one_letter_code
_entity_poly.pdbx_strand_id
1 'polypeptide(L)'
;MGTWNALSSVITVLSGCGVVLLAVGCFWPGDDPPRTRHVDRWDGANPGPPIARLTDWSCAPPAGPFTTAEAHHWMQIHRDHDCPRKREAFAALVAAGRIRPDSTRRNTVRSEDDE
;
A
#
# COMPACT_ATOMS: atom_id res chain seq x y z
N MET A 1 -40.76 24.36 24.09
CA MET A 1 -39.34 24.71 23.86
C MET A 1 -38.32 23.57 24.05
N GLY A 2 -38.63 22.44 24.72
CA GLY A 2 -37.59 21.43 25.06
C GLY A 2 -37.25 20.38 23.99
N THR A 3 -38.22 19.97 23.16
CA THR A 3 -38.04 18.85 22.22
C THR A 3 -37.34 19.26 20.92
N TRP A 4 -37.65 20.45 20.41
CA TRP A 4 -37.03 20.97 19.18
C TRP A 4 -35.53 21.22 19.33
N ASN A 5 -35.10 21.80 20.46
CA ASN A 5 -33.67 22.02 20.73
C ASN A 5 -32.90 20.71 20.91
N ALA A 6 -33.52 19.70 21.54
CA ALA A 6 -32.92 18.38 21.69
C ALA A 6 -32.71 17.68 20.33
N LEU A 7 -33.71 17.75 19.45
CA LEU A 7 -33.61 17.24 18.08
C LEU A 7 -32.50 17.95 17.28
N SER A 8 -32.43 19.28 17.37
CA SER A 8 -31.38 20.06 16.69
C SER A 8 -29.98 19.68 17.18
N SER A 9 -29.78 19.48 18.49
CA SER A 9 -28.49 19.06 19.05
C SER A 9 -28.07 17.66 18.61
N VAL A 10 -29.02 16.71 18.55
CA VAL A 10 -28.72 15.35 18.08
C VAL A 10 -28.33 15.38 16.61
N ILE A 11 -29.04 16.14 15.78
CA ILE A 11 -28.76 16.25 14.35
C ILE A 11 -27.39 16.89 14.10
N THR A 12 -27.03 17.96 14.81
CA THR A 12 -25.73 18.62 14.62
C THR A 12 -24.56 17.74 15.08
N VAL A 13 -24.71 17.00 16.17
CA VAL A 13 -23.69 16.05 16.64
C VAL A 13 -23.52 14.90 15.64
N LEU A 14 -24.62 14.32 15.15
CA LEU A 14 -24.56 13.24 14.15
C LEU A 14 -23.95 13.74 12.83
N SER A 15 -24.33 14.93 12.38
CA SER A 15 -23.78 15.55 11.17
C SER A 15 -22.29 15.84 11.32
N GLY A 16 -21.86 16.40 12.46
CA GLY A 16 -20.44 16.66 12.71
C GLY A 16 -19.61 15.38 12.76
N CYS A 17 -20.12 14.34 13.43
CA CYS A 17 -19.46 13.04 13.49
C CYS A 17 -19.36 12.40 12.10
N GLY A 18 -20.42 12.48 11.29
CA GLY A 18 -20.41 12.02 9.90
C GLY A 18 -19.36 12.73 9.04
N VAL A 19 -19.23 14.06 9.14
CA VAL A 19 -18.20 14.81 8.39
C VAL A 19 -16.80 14.44 8.82
N VAL A 20 -16.55 14.27 10.13
CA VAL A 20 -15.24 13.84 10.65
C VAL A 20 -14.89 12.43 10.15
N LEU A 21 -15.84 11.49 10.21
CA LEU A 21 -15.64 10.12 9.72
C LEU A 21 -15.43 10.08 8.21
N LEU A 22 -16.12 10.91 7.43
CA LEU A 22 -15.92 11.03 5.99
C LEU A 22 -14.55 11.64 5.65
N ALA A 23 -14.13 12.70 6.35
CA ALA A 23 -12.81 13.30 6.13
C ALA A 23 -11.67 12.31 6.44
N VAL A 24 -11.78 11.57 7.54
CA VAL A 24 -10.82 10.52 7.91
C VAL A 24 -10.87 9.35 6.92
N GLY A 25 -12.05 8.93 6.50
CA GLY A 25 -12.24 7.86 5.51
C GLY A 25 -11.77 8.24 4.11
N CYS A 26 -11.87 9.51 3.70
CA CYS A 26 -11.32 10.00 2.44
C CYS A 26 -9.80 10.15 2.48
N PHE A 27 -9.22 10.41 3.66
CA PHE A 27 -7.77 10.38 3.85
C PHE A 27 -7.23 8.95 3.91
N TRP A 28 -8.07 7.97 4.27
CA TRP A 28 -7.72 6.57 4.17
C TRP A 28 -7.82 6.13 2.70
N PRO A 29 -6.72 5.72 2.05
CA PRO A 29 -6.79 5.15 0.72
C PRO A 29 -7.58 3.85 0.86
N GLY A 30 -8.85 3.87 0.43
CA GLY A 30 -9.68 2.69 0.40
C GLY A 30 -8.97 1.62 -0.41
N ASP A 31 -8.71 0.48 0.21
CA ASP A 31 -8.46 -0.75 -0.52
C ASP A 31 -9.59 -0.88 -1.53
N ASP A 32 -9.26 -0.73 -2.82
CA ASP A 32 -10.23 -0.96 -3.88
C ASP A 32 -10.89 -2.32 -3.60
N PRO A 33 -12.21 -2.41 -3.36
CA PRO A 33 -12.85 -3.70 -3.27
C PRO A 33 -12.50 -4.40 -4.59
N PRO A 34 -12.00 -5.65 -4.55
CA PRO A 34 -11.57 -6.31 -5.76
C PRO A 34 -12.77 -6.32 -6.69
N ARG A 35 -12.71 -5.48 -7.73
CA ARG A 35 -13.61 -5.61 -8.87
C ARG A 35 -13.40 -7.04 -9.29
N THR A 36 -14.43 -7.86 -9.13
CA THR A 36 -14.53 -9.20 -9.65
C THR A 36 -14.47 -9.08 -11.17
N ARG A 37 -13.26 -8.85 -11.67
CA ARG A 37 -12.91 -9.06 -13.05
C ARG A 37 -13.00 -10.56 -13.18
N HIS A 38 -14.10 -10.97 -13.81
CA HIS A 38 -14.27 -12.30 -14.35
C HIS A 38 -13.10 -12.49 -15.33
N VAL A 39 -11.95 -12.92 -14.81
CA VAL A 39 -10.84 -13.38 -15.61
C VAL A 39 -11.11 -14.85 -15.80
N ASP A 40 -11.64 -15.16 -16.97
CA ASP A 40 -11.60 -16.50 -17.51
C ASP A 40 -10.22 -17.09 -17.27
N ARG A 41 -10.21 -18.16 -16.49
CA ARG A 41 -9.38 -19.35 -16.67
C ARG A 41 -7.93 -19.08 -17.09
N TRP A 42 -7.07 -18.85 -16.09
CA TRP A 42 -5.65 -19.17 -16.22
C TRP A 42 -5.34 -20.41 -15.36
N ASP A 43 -5.49 -21.57 -15.98
CA ASP A 43 -4.90 -22.82 -15.49
C ASP A 43 -3.37 -22.63 -15.47
N GLY A 44 -2.75 -22.51 -14.29
CA GLY A 44 -1.30 -22.35 -14.18
C GLY A 44 -0.72 -21.96 -12.81
N ALA A 45 -1.54 -21.75 -11.78
CA ALA A 45 -1.03 -21.48 -10.45
C ALA A 45 -0.57 -22.79 -9.78
N ASN A 46 0.73 -23.10 -9.88
CA ASN A 46 1.37 -23.88 -8.83
C ASN A 46 1.15 -23.13 -7.52
N PRO A 47 0.44 -23.69 -6.52
CA PRO A 47 0.41 -23.09 -5.20
C PRO A 47 1.80 -23.25 -4.62
N GLY A 48 2.59 -22.18 -4.62
CA GLY A 48 3.84 -22.14 -3.87
C GLY A 48 3.58 -22.56 -2.41
N PRO A 49 4.53 -23.26 -1.77
CA PRO A 49 4.31 -23.82 -0.45
C PRO A 49 3.97 -22.73 0.58
N PRO A 50 3.18 -23.06 1.62
CA PRO A 50 2.63 -22.10 2.60
C PRO A 50 3.67 -21.24 3.33
N ILE A 51 4.96 -21.58 3.23
CA ILE A 51 6.09 -20.83 3.80
C ILE A 51 6.22 -19.44 3.16
N ALA A 52 5.81 -19.25 1.89
CA ALA A 52 5.90 -17.94 1.22
C ALA A 52 5.07 -16.85 1.92
N ARG A 53 3.89 -17.19 2.46
CA ARG A 53 3.03 -16.21 3.16
C ARG A 53 3.57 -15.77 4.52
N LEU A 54 4.45 -16.56 5.14
CA LEU A 54 5.05 -16.20 6.43
C LEU A 54 6.24 -15.24 6.27
N THR A 55 6.92 -15.30 5.12
CA THR A 55 7.99 -14.35 4.78
C THR A 55 7.47 -13.05 4.16
N ASP A 56 6.17 -12.93 3.85
CA ASP A 56 5.52 -11.73 3.29
C ASP A 56 5.69 -10.46 4.14
N TRP A 57 5.95 -10.59 5.44
CA TRP A 57 6.25 -9.44 6.32
C TRP A 57 7.76 -9.26 6.59
N SER A 58 8.60 -10.15 6.08
CA SER A 58 10.04 -10.13 6.35
C SER A 58 10.75 -9.10 5.49
N CYS A 59 11.39 -8.15 6.16
CA CYS A 59 12.28 -7.19 5.51
C CYS A 59 13.65 -7.78 5.13
N ALA A 60 13.90 -9.06 5.41
CA ALA A 60 15.17 -9.71 5.11
C ALA A 60 15.42 -9.75 3.58
N PRO A 61 16.67 -9.54 3.13
CA PRO A 61 17.02 -9.64 1.72
C PRO A 61 16.59 -10.99 1.12
N PRO A 62 16.07 -11.00 -0.12
CA PRO A 62 15.73 -12.24 -0.79
C PRO A 62 17.01 -13.00 -1.17
N ALA A 63 16.91 -14.33 -1.24
CA ALA A 63 18.04 -15.18 -1.66
C ALA A 63 18.34 -15.10 -3.17
N GLY A 64 17.46 -14.46 -3.95
CA GLY A 64 17.59 -14.31 -5.39
C GLY A 64 16.68 -13.21 -5.94
N PRO A 65 16.80 -12.89 -7.25
CA PRO A 65 15.99 -11.87 -7.88
C PRO A 65 14.52 -12.30 -7.95
N PHE A 66 13.61 -11.34 -7.78
CA PHE A 66 12.18 -11.60 -7.89
C PHE A 66 11.74 -11.71 -9.35
N THR A 67 10.72 -12.53 -9.59
CA THR A 67 9.92 -12.43 -10.81
C THR A 67 9.13 -11.12 -10.82
N THR A 68 8.67 -10.67 -12.00
CA THR A 68 7.90 -9.44 -12.11
C THR A 68 6.62 -9.45 -11.27
N ALA A 69 5.93 -10.59 -11.18
CA ALA A 69 4.71 -10.73 -10.38
C ALA A 69 5.00 -10.64 -8.88
N GLU A 70 6.04 -11.33 -8.41
CA GLU A 70 6.48 -11.25 -7.01
C GLU A 70 6.93 -9.83 -6.67
N ALA A 71 7.69 -9.19 -7.56
CA ALA A 71 8.16 -7.83 -7.32
C ALA A 71 7.00 -6.83 -7.17
N HIS A 72 5.92 -6.99 -7.93
CA HIS A 72 4.70 -6.21 -7.72
C HIS A 72 4.03 -6.50 -6.36
N HIS A 73 3.91 -7.77 -5.98
CA HIS A 73 3.35 -8.19 -4.68
C HIS A 73 4.14 -7.58 -3.50
N TRP A 74 5.48 -7.66 -3.54
CA TRP A 74 6.34 -7.09 -2.51
C TRP A 74 6.29 -5.57 -2.45
N MET A 75 6.16 -4.89 -3.59
CA MET A 75 5.96 -3.44 -3.62
C MET A 75 4.60 -3.02 -3.03
N GLN A 76 3.57 -3.87 -3.11
CA GLN A 76 2.28 -3.63 -2.47
C GLN A 76 2.35 -3.82 -0.96
N ILE A 77 2.94 -4.92 -0.48
CA ILE A 77 3.05 -5.20 0.97
C ILE A 77 3.94 -4.19 1.68
N HIS A 78 5.07 -3.82 1.08
CA HIS A 78 6.03 -2.89 1.67
C HIS A 78 5.81 -1.44 1.20
N ARG A 79 4.57 -1.04 0.90
CA ARG A 79 4.26 0.31 0.39
C ARG A 79 4.77 1.41 1.32
N ASP A 80 4.54 1.25 2.63
CA ASP A 80 4.67 2.33 3.62
C ASP A 80 6.05 2.46 4.26
N HIS A 81 6.97 1.54 3.99
CA HIS A 81 8.33 1.60 4.54
C HIS A 81 9.37 1.25 3.48
N ASP A 82 10.60 1.69 3.66
CA ASP A 82 11.72 1.32 2.79
C ASP A 82 12.54 0.22 3.46
N CYS A 83 12.61 -0.95 2.82
CA CYS A 83 13.34 -2.11 3.33
C CYS A 83 14.20 -2.73 2.23
N PRO A 84 15.26 -3.49 2.57
CA PRO A 84 16.12 -4.13 1.58
C PRO A 84 15.34 -4.96 0.56
N ARG A 85 14.31 -5.69 1.02
CA ARG A 85 13.44 -6.48 0.16
C ARG A 85 12.66 -5.65 -0.86
N LYS A 86 12.11 -4.49 -0.46
CA LYS A 86 11.44 -3.55 -1.36
C LYS A 86 12.40 -3.00 -2.40
N ARG A 87 13.63 -2.68 -2.00
CA ARG A 87 14.65 -2.18 -2.93
C ARG A 87 15.01 -3.23 -3.99
N GLU A 88 15.11 -4.50 -3.61
CA GLU A 88 15.33 -5.60 -4.57
C GLU A 88 14.11 -5.83 -5.48
N ALA A 89 12.88 -5.75 -4.95
CA ALA A 89 11.66 -5.80 -5.75
C ALA A 89 11.59 -4.64 -6.76
N PHE A 90 11.93 -3.42 -6.32
CA PHE A 90 12.01 -2.27 -7.20
C PHE A 90 13.07 -2.48 -8.30
N ALA A 91 14.28 -2.95 -7.93
CA ALA A 91 15.34 -3.25 -8.89
C ALA A 91 14.90 -4.29 -9.93
N ALA A 92 14.18 -5.33 -9.50
CA ALA A 92 13.62 -6.34 -10.41
C ALA A 92 12.60 -5.73 -11.41
N LEU A 93 11.75 -4.79 -10.96
CA LEU A 93 10.81 -4.09 -11.85
C LEU A 93 11.50 -3.14 -12.82
N VAL A 94 12.58 -2.48 -12.39
CA VAL A 94 13.42 -1.65 -13.26
C VAL A 94 14.14 -2.51 -14.31
N ALA A 95 14.73 -3.63 -13.89
CA ALA A 95 15.39 -4.58 -14.79
C ALA A 95 14.41 -5.17 -15.82
N ALA A 96 13.17 -5.43 -15.42
CA ALA A 96 12.10 -5.87 -16.30
C ALA A 96 11.49 -4.75 -17.17
N GLY A 97 11.96 -3.51 -17.05
CA GLY A 97 11.46 -2.36 -17.82
C GLY A 97 10.04 -1.91 -17.45
N ARG A 98 9.51 -2.33 -16.30
CA ARG A 98 8.15 -2.00 -15.84
C ARG A 98 8.09 -0.65 -15.13
N ILE A 99 9.19 -0.23 -14.52
CA ILE A 99 9.32 1.06 -13.85
C ILE A 99 10.57 1.75 -14.38
N ARG A 100 10.45 3.03 -14.72
CA ARG A 100 11.59 3.89 -15.01
C ARG A 100 11.84 4.77 -13.78
N PRO A 101 12.97 4.63 -13.09
CA PRO A 101 13.28 5.48 -11.95
C PRO A 101 13.38 6.93 -12.42
N ASP A 102 12.73 7.83 -11.69
CA ASP A 102 12.86 9.26 -11.91
C ASP A 102 14.22 9.71 -11.38
N SER A 103 15.17 9.90 -12.29
CA SER A 103 16.54 10.30 -11.97
C SER A 103 16.65 11.75 -11.47
N THR A 104 15.58 12.54 -11.59
CA THR A 104 15.54 13.94 -11.12
C THR A 104 15.26 14.03 -9.62
N ARG A 105 14.65 12.98 -9.04
CA ARG A 105 14.33 12.87 -7.61
C ARG A 105 15.47 12.25 -6.81
N ARG A 106 16.72 12.69 -7.04
CA ARG A 106 17.86 12.21 -6.25
C ARG A 106 17.89 12.97 -4.92
N ASN A 107 17.68 12.22 -3.84
CA ASN A 107 17.57 12.63 -2.45
C ASN A 107 18.64 13.66 -2.02
N THR A 108 18.23 14.88 -1.68
CA THR A 108 19.03 15.93 -1.02
C THR A 108 19.20 15.69 0.48
N VAL A 109 18.72 14.58 1.04
CA VAL A 109 18.94 14.24 2.45
C VAL A 109 20.31 13.55 2.62
N ARG A 110 21.37 14.36 2.55
CA ARG A 110 22.69 14.10 3.14
C ARG A 110 23.46 15.40 3.13
N SER A 111 23.48 16.09 4.27
CA SER A 111 24.54 17.01 4.75
C SER A 111 24.00 17.95 5.85
N GLU A 112 23.52 17.40 6.96
CA GLU A 112 23.39 18.13 8.23
C GLU A 112 23.80 17.10 9.29
N ASP A 113 25.09 17.08 9.64
CA ASP A 113 25.68 16.53 10.88
C ASP A 113 27.21 16.42 10.66
N ASP A 114 27.85 17.56 10.44
CA ASP A 114 29.30 17.78 10.60
C ASP A 114 29.46 19.21 11.15
N GLU A 115 29.24 19.39 12.46
CA GLU A 115 29.87 20.43 13.29
C GLU A 115 30.22 19.86 14.67
#